data_AF-A0A3S1Q659-F1
#
_entry.id   AF-A0A3S1Q659-F1
#
_cell.length_a   1.000
_cell.length_b   1.000
_cell.length_c   1.000
_cell.angle_alpha   90.00
_cell.angle_beta   90.00
_cell.angle_gamma   90.00
#
_symmetry.space_group_name_H-M   'P 1'
#
loop_
_entity.id
_entity.type
_entity.pdbx_description
1 polymer ?
#
loop_
_entity_poly.entity_id
_entity_poly.type
_entity_poly.pdbx_seq_one_letter_code
_entity_poly.pdbx_strand_id
1 'polypeptide(L)'
;FCLLAGILPGFVIDSLSTVTLPLVGERMPVQMAQPWLSIVPIAESRSSYNGLLVFVFITISASLAAFFIHRFASHALRRGIAWGCGFPDAVPAAQYTAVSFAQPIRRVFDGFAFRSRETVDMPAPGALEPARLKVEMHDVAWEIFYQPITGAIDFATERLNHLQFLTIRRYLTLVFLYLVILLLVLALWP
;
A
#
# COMPACT_ATOMS: atom_id res chain seq x y z
N PHE A 1 5.26 12.25 20.08
CA PHE A 1 5.34 10.95 20.78
C PHE A 1 6.65 10.20 20.53
N CYS A 2 7.11 9.99 19.30
CA CYS A 2 8.33 9.21 19.03
C CYS A 2 9.60 9.75 19.70
N LEU A 3 9.78 11.08 19.74
CA LEU A 3 10.93 11.70 20.43
C LEU A 3 10.92 11.39 21.95
N LEU A 4 9.76 11.55 22.60
CA LEU A 4 9.61 11.23 24.02
C LEU A 4 9.81 9.73 24.27
N ALA A 5 9.30 8.87 23.38
CA ALA A 5 9.53 7.43 23.47
C ALA A 5 11.01 7.05 23.29
N GLY A 6 11.77 7.79 22.48
CA GLY A 6 13.21 7.60 22.32
C GLY A 6 14.02 8.10 23.52
N ILE A 7 13.64 9.23 24.13
CA ILE A 7 14.35 9.81 25.29
C ILE A 7 14.01 9.06 26.59
N LEU A 8 12.75 8.64 26.74
CA LEU A 8 12.20 7.99 27.93
C LEU A 8 11.63 6.59 27.60
N PRO A 9 12.46 5.65 27.08
CA PRO A 9 11.98 4.36 26.60
C PRO A 9 11.41 3.48 27.72
N GLY A 10 11.93 3.58 28.94
CA GLY A 10 11.46 2.78 30.08
C GLY A 10 9.98 2.97 30.40
N PHE A 11 9.48 4.22 30.36
CA PHE A 11 8.06 4.51 30.59
C PHE A 11 7.15 3.88 29.53
N VAL A 12 7.59 3.89 28.28
CA VAL A 12 6.82 3.30 27.18
C VAL A 12 6.80 1.78 27.29
N ILE A 13 7.96 1.16 27.53
CA ILE A 13 8.09 -0.30 27.70
C ILE A 13 7.23 -0.79 28.88
N ASP A 14 7.32 -0.12 30.02
CA ASP A 14 6.56 -0.52 31.21
C ASP A 14 5.05 -0.29 31.02
N SER A 15 4.62 0.75 30.29
CA SER A 15 3.21 0.95 29.93
C SER A 15 2.66 -0.17 29.03
N LEU A 16 3.47 -0.64 28.08
CA LEU A 16 3.13 -1.74 27.17
C LEU A 16 2.99 -3.07 27.90
N SER A 17 3.63 -3.24 29.07
CA SER A 17 3.54 -4.48 29.86
C SER A 17 2.10 -4.85 30.24
N THR A 18 1.21 -3.86 30.39
CA THR A 18 -0.22 -4.05 30.65
C THR A 18 -0.92 -4.83 29.52
N VAL A 19 -0.44 -4.68 28.29
CA VAL A 19 -0.98 -5.34 27.11
C VAL A 19 -0.21 -6.62 26.78
N THR A 20 1.11 -6.65 26.97
CA THR A 20 1.91 -7.85 26.64
C THR A 20 1.66 -9.00 27.61
N LEU A 21 1.46 -8.72 28.89
CA LEU A 21 1.23 -9.76 29.90
C LEU A 21 0.00 -10.64 29.61
N PRO A 22 -1.19 -10.09 29.25
CA PRO A 22 -2.34 -10.93 28.90
C PRO A 22 -2.24 -11.60 27.53
N LEU A 23 -1.46 -11.06 26.57
CA LEU A 23 -1.33 -11.66 25.22
C LEU A 23 -0.22 -12.73 25.14
N VAL A 24 0.89 -12.53 25.83
CA VAL A 24 2.12 -13.34 25.68
C VAL A 24 2.41 -14.17 26.94
N GLY A 25 1.81 -13.82 28.09
CA GLY A 25 2.03 -14.49 29.37
C GLY A 25 3.31 -14.03 30.09
N GLU A 26 4.15 -13.23 29.44
CA GLU A 26 5.39 -12.68 30.00
C GLU A 26 5.51 -11.17 29.80
N ARG A 27 6.39 -10.53 30.59
CA ARG A 27 6.75 -9.12 30.46
C ARG A 27 8.26 -8.95 30.66
N MET A 28 8.82 -7.89 30.08
CA MET A 28 10.18 -7.47 30.39
C MET A 28 10.29 -7.04 31.87
N PRO A 29 11.50 -7.15 32.48
CA PRO A 29 11.77 -6.56 33.78
C PRO A 29 11.46 -5.06 33.78
N VAL A 30 11.00 -4.53 34.91
CA VAL A 30 10.64 -3.10 35.04
C VAL A 30 11.84 -2.24 34.68
N GLN A 31 11.71 -1.44 33.62
CA GLN A 31 12.80 -0.62 33.10
C GLN A 31 12.90 0.73 33.79
N MET A 32 11.79 1.28 34.30
CA MET A 32 11.78 2.55 35.04
C MET A 32 12.59 2.54 36.34
N ALA A 33 12.84 1.37 36.92
CA ALA A 33 13.65 1.23 38.14
C ALA A 33 15.16 1.37 37.88
N GLN A 34 15.59 1.36 36.62
CA GLN A 34 16.99 1.46 36.27
C GLN A 34 17.52 2.89 36.46
N PRO A 35 18.72 3.07 37.03
CA PRO A 35 19.33 4.39 37.20
C PRO A 35 19.45 5.14 35.87
N TRP A 36 19.38 6.47 35.94
CA TRP A 36 19.65 7.37 34.81
C TRP A 36 18.76 7.17 33.57
N LEU A 37 17.53 6.66 33.72
CA LEU A 37 16.59 6.43 32.61
C LEU A 37 17.16 5.49 31.53
N SER A 38 18.06 4.60 31.94
CA SER A 38 18.63 3.56 31.08
C SER A 38 17.67 2.38 30.92
N ILE A 39 17.84 1.62 29.85
CA ILE A 39 17.17 0.33 29.65
C ILE A 39 18.20 -0.78 29.60
N VAL A 40 17.88 -1.88 30.26
CA VAL A 40 18.67 -3.11 30.34
C VAL A 40 17.70 -4.28 30.12
N PRO A 41 17.46 -4.68 28.86
CA PRO A 41 16.43 -5.66 28.55
C PRO A 41 16.81 -7.10 28.92
N ILE A 42 18.09 -7.44 29.02
CA ILE A 42 18.57 -8.82 29.26
C ILE A 42 19.66 -8.86 30.35
N ALA A 43 20.75 -8.11 30.16
CA ALA A 43 21.83 -7.95 31.12
C ALA A 43 22.67 -6.72 30.75
N GLU A 44 23.22 -6.00 31.74
CA GLU A 44 24.02 -4.78 31.49
C GLU A 44 25.21 -5.04 30.57
N SER A 45 25.82 -6.23 30.66
CA SER A 45 26.95 -6.65 29.83
C SER A 45 26.59 -6.99 28.39
N ARG A 46 25.30 -7.15 28.06
CA ARG A 46 24.84 -7.52 26.71
C ARG A 46 24.10 -6.40 26.01
N SER A 47 23.36 -5.57 26.74
CA SER A 47 22.64 -4.45 26.15
C SER A 47 22.27 -3.42 27.22
N SER A 48 22.88 -2.24 27.13
CA SER A 48 22.48 -1.05 27.87
C SER A 48 22.28 0.10 26.89
N TYR A 49 21.17 0.82 27.03
CA TYR A 49 20.85 1.98 26.19
C TYR A 49 20.33 3.12 27.06
N ASN A 50 20.82 4.33 26.84
CA ASN A 50 20.38 5.53 27.54
C ASN A 50 19.95 6.59 26.53
N GLY A 51 18.64 6.68 26.30
CA GLY A 51 18.05 7.60 25.33
C GLY A 51 18.32 9.07 25.65
N LEU A 52 18.31 9.43 26.95
CA LEU A 52 18.60 10.79 27.39
C LEU A 52 20.05 11.19 27.10
N LEU A 53 21.01 10.32 27.39
CA LEU A 53 22.42 10.57 27.12
C LEU A 53 22.67 10.72 25.61
N VAL A 54 22.11 9.82 24.79
CA VAL A 54 22.21 9.90 23.34
C VAL A 54 21.60 11.21 22.82
N PHE A 55 20.44 11.62 23.35
CA PHE A 55 19.81 12.89 22.99
C PHE A 55 20.68 14.10 23.35
N VAL A 56 21.25 14.13 24.57
CA VAL A 56 22.16 15.20 25.00
C VAL A 56 23.40 15.24 24.11
N PHE A 57 24.00 14.10 23.80
CA PHE A 57 25.16 14.01 22.91
C PHE A 57 24.85 14.51 21.51
N ILE A 58 23.74 14.08 20.92
CA ILE A 58 23.29 14.54 19.59
C ILE A 58 23.04 16.06 19.62
N THR A 59 22.37 16.56 20.66
CA THR A 59 22.07 17.99 20.79
C THR A 59 23.36 18.81 20.87
N ILE A 60 24.29 18.42 21.75
CA ILE A 60 25.56 19.13 21.91
C ILE A 60 26.37 19.07 20.62
N SER A 61 26.53 17.89 20.02
CA SER A 61 27.31 17.72 18.78
C SER A 61 26.70 18.47 17.60
N ALA A 62 25.38 18.40 17.41
CA ALA A 62 24.68 19.12 16.35
C ALA A 62 24.72 20.64 16.56
N SER A 63 24.53 21.12 17.80
CA SER A 63 24.66 22.55 18.12
C SER A 63 26.07 23.05 17.92
N LEU A 64 27.09 22.29 18.31
CA LEU A 64 28.49 22.64 18.11
C LEU A 64 28.83 22.67 16.62
N ALA A 65 28.43 21.64 15.87
CA ALA A 65 28.60 21.59 14.41
C ALA A 65 27.90 22.77 13.73
N ALA A 66 26.65 23.06 14.09
CA ALA A 66 25.91 24.20 13.57
C ALA A 66 26.61 25.52 13.90
N PHE A 67 27.09 25.70 15.13
CA PHE A 67 27.85 26.88 15.53
C PHE A 67 29.10 27.07 14.67
N PHE A 68 29.91 26.03 14.48
CA PHE A 68 31.11 26.09 13.63
C PHE A 68 30.77 26.34 12.16
N ILE A 69 29.77 25.65 11.62
CA ILE A 69 29.33 25.83 10.23
C ILE A 69 28.85 27.27 10.03
N HIS A 70 27.94 27.79 10.87
CA HIS A 70 27.44 29.15 10.71
C HIS A 70 28.51 30.22 10.96
N ARG A 71 29.52 29.94 11.80
CA ARG A 71 30.57 30.93 12.16
C ARG A 71 31.74 30.96 11.17
N PHE A 72 32.07 29.82 10.55
CA PHE A 72 33.28 29.67 9.74
C PHE A 72 33.01 29.22 8.29
N ALA A 73 31.83 28.67 7.97
CA ALA A 73 31.54 28.27 6.60
C ALA A 73 31.18 29.48 5.72
N SER A 74 31.47 29.37 4.44
CA SER A 74 31.06 30.36 3.45
C SER A 74 29.55 30.33 3.24
N HIS A 75 28.91 31.50 3.24
CA HIS A 75 27.50 31.65 2.86
C HIS A 75 27.26 31.57 1.34
N ALA A 76 28.32 31.33 0.54
CA ALA A 76 28.19 31.22 -0.90
C ALA A 76 27.41 29.96 -1.29
N LEU A 77 26.17 30.16 -1.73
CA LEU A 77 25.34 29.10 -2.32
C LEU A 77 25.50 29.13 -3.84
N ARG A 78 25.96 28.03 -4.43
CA ARG A 78 25.94 27.84 -5.89
C ARG A 78 24.66 27.09 -6.27
N ARG A 79 23.78 27.74 -7.04
CA ARG A 79 22.67 27.05 -7.72
C ARG A 79 23.23 26.32 -8.94
N GLY A 80 23.08 25.01 -8.96
CA GLY A 80 23.35 24.16 -10.12
C GLY A 80 22.05 23.60 -10.69
N ILE A 81 22.17 22.83 -11.76
CA ILE A 81 21.08 21.98 -12.23
C ILE A 81 20.71 20.96 -11.15
N ALA A 82 19.45 20.55 -11.11
CA ALA A 82 19.05 19.43 -10.27
C ALA A 82 19.83 18.16 -10.68
N TRP A 83 20.12 17.28 -9.72
CA TRP A 83 20.79 16.02 -10.01
C TRP A 83 19.94 15.15 -10.94
N GLY A 84 20.30 15.07 -12.22
CA GLY A 84 19.57 14.34 -13.25
C GLY A 84 20.00 12.88 -13.42
N CYS A 85 20.44 12.20 -12.35
CA CYS A 85 20.94 10.82 -12.40
C CYS A 85 22.08 10.60 -13.42
N GLY A 86 22.89 11.64 -13.67
CA GLY A 86 23.98 11.61 -14.65
C GLY A 86 23.61 12.16 -16.05
N PHE A 87 22.36 12.56 -16.28
CA PHE A 87 21.92 13.18 -17.53
C PHE A 87 21.66 14.69 -17.38
N PRO A 88 22.11 15.51 -18.35
CA PRO A 88 21.96 16.97 -18.27
C PRO A 88 20.55 17.44 -18.64
N ASP A 89 19.84 16.71 -19.50
CA ASP A 89 18.56 17.13 -20.08
C ASP A 89 17.37 16.43 -19.43
N ALA A 90 16.37 17.22 -19.03
CA ALA A 90 15.10 16.71 -18.53
C ALA A 90 14.18 16.32 -19.71
N VAL A 91 14.46 15.18 -20.34
CA VAL A 91 13.61 14.63 -21.41
C VAL A 91 12.50 13.73 -20.83
N PRO A 92 11.27 13.74 -21.38
CA PRO A 92 10.19 12.88 -20.89
C PRO A 92 10.54 11.39 -20.87
N ALA A 93 11.36 10.92 -21.82
CA ALA A 93 11.81 9.54 -21.90
C ALA A 93 12.75 9.11 -20.74
N ALA A 94 13.38 10.07 -20.05
CA ALA A 94 14.23 9.81 -18.89
C ALA A 94 13.46 9.87 -17.56
N GLN A 95 12.14 10.14 -17.61
CA GLN A 95 11.30 10.19 -16.42
C GLN A 95 10.65 8.82 -16.16
N TYR A 96 10.36 8.55 -14.89
CA TYR A 96 9.56 7.40 -14.52
C TYR A 96 8.17 7.51 -15.15
N THR A 97 7.75 6.44 -15.80
CA THR A 97 6.40 6.35 -16.39
C THR A 97 5.39 5.91 -15.34
N ALA A 98 4.09 6.04 -15.65
CA ALA A 98 3.03 5.51 -14.79
C ALA A 98 3.22 4.01 -14.47
N VAL A 99 3.78 3.24 -15.39
CA VAL A 99 4.08 1.81 -15.19
C VAL A 99 5.13 1.61 -14.10
N SER A 100 6.17 2.43 -14.09
CA SER A 100 7.22 2.41 -13.06
C SER A 100 6.66 2.76 -11.69
N PHE A 101 5.81 3.79 -11.60
CA PHE A 101 5.16 4.17 -10.34
C PHE A 101 4.19 3.12 -9.81
N ALA A 102 3.51 2.39 -10.70
CA ALA A 102 2.59 1.32 -10.30
C ALA A 102 3.31 0.01 -9.90
N GLN A 103 4.62 -0.13 -10.15
CA GLN A 103 5.34 -1.39 -9.91
C GLN A 103 5.30 -1.84 -8.43
N PRO A 104 5.56 -0.98 -7.42
CA PRO A 104 5.53 -1.41 -6.02
C PRO A 104 4.14 -1.90 -5.60
N ILE A 105 3.09 -1.21 -6.07
CA ILE A 105 1.70 -1.58 -5.78
C ILE A 105 1.40 -2.95 -6.37
N ARG A 106 1.75 -3.18 -7.64
CA ARG A 106 1.55 -4.49 -8.30
C ARG A 106 2.27 -5.61 -7.55
N ARG A 107 3.51 -5.40 -7.11
CA ARG A 107 4.28 -6.40 -6.34
C ARG A 107 3.72 -6.68 -4.95
N VAL A 108 3.25 -5.67 -4.24
CA VAL A 108 2.65 -5.84 -2.90
C VAL A 108 1.33 -6.59 -2.98
N PHE A 109 0.52 -6.30 -4.00
CA PHE A 109 -0.81 -6.88 -4.17
C PHE A 109 -0.85 -8.10 -5.10
N ASP A 110 0.32 -8.57 -5.56
CA ASP A 110 0.47 -9.67 -6.51
C ASP A 110 -0.17 -10.98 -6.02
N GLY A 111 0.07 -11.30 -4.75
CA GLY A 111 -0.39 -12.56 -4.17
C GLY A 111 -1.88 -12.61 -3.83
N PHE A 112 -2.55 -11.45 -3.70
CA PHE A 112 -3.90 -11.37 -3.12
C PHE A 112 -4.95 -10.74 -4.03
N ALA A 113 -4.64 -9.59 -4.66
CA ALA A 113 -5.65 -8.84 -5.42
C ALA A 113 -5.43 -8.95 -6.93
N PHE A 114 -4.18 -8.86 -7.38
CA PHE A 114 -3.84 -8.83 -8.79
C PHE A 114 -2.88 -9.96 -9.10
N ARG A 115 -3.23 -10.91 -9.97
CA ARG A 115 -2.27 -11.92 -10.43
C ARG A 115 -1.37 -11.30 -11.49
N SER A 116 -0.37 -10.53 -11.05
CA SER A 116 0.48 -9.71 -11.90
C SER A 116 1.75 -10.45 -12.33
N ARG A 117 2.05 -10.46 -13.62
CA ARG A 117 3.26 -11.09 -14.15
C ARG A 117 4.10 -10.05 -14.88
N GLU A 118 5.31 -9.83 -14.38
CA GLU A 118 6.29 -8.94 -15.00
C GLU A 118 7.39 -9.78 -15.66
N THR A 119 7.60 -9.58 -16.96
CA THR A 119 8.72 -10.16 -17.70
C THR A 119 9.58 -9.04 -18.25
N VAL A 120 10.86 -9.03 -17.85
CA VAL A 120 11.85 -8.07 -18.34
C VAL A 120 12.78 -8.77 -19.30
N ASP A 121 12.84 -8.26 -20.52
CA ASP A 121 13.82 -8.62 -21.52
C ASP A 121 14.90 -7.55 -21.55
N MET A 122 16.09 -7.90 -21.04
CA MET A 122 17.23 -7.00 -20.95
C MET A 122 18.30 -7.43 -21.95
N PRO A 123 18.60 -6.62 -22.97
CA PRO A 123 19.62 -6.93 -23.96
C PRO A 123 21.01 -6.94 -23.33
N ALA A 124 21.92 -7.72 -23.92
CA ALA A 124 23.29 -7.84 -23.43
C ALA A 124 24.03 -6.48 -23.50
N PRO A 125 25.04 -6.24 -22.63
CA PRO A 125 25.84 -5.03 -22.67
C PRO A 125 26.45 -4.80 -24.07
N GLY A 126 26.17 -3.64 -24.67
CA GLY A 126 26.65 -3.27 -26.01
C GLY A 126 25.68 -3.60 -27.15
N ALA A 127 24.59 -4.31 -26.90
CA ALA A 127 23.52 -4.45 -27.88
C ALA A 127 22.70 -3.15 -28.00
N LEU A 128 22.30 -2.79 -29.22
CA LEU A 128 21.53 -1.57 -29.54
C LEU A 128 20.02 -1.77 -29.43
N GLU A 129 19.57 -2.96 -29.04
CA GLU A 129 18.16 -3.26 -28.89
C GLU A 129 17.60 -2.60 -27.62
N PRO A 130 16.32 -2.18 -27.63
CA PRO A 130 15.70 -1.62 -26.44
C PRO A 130 15.31 -2.73 -25.46
N ALA A 131 15.50 -2.47 -24.16
CA ALA A 131 14.91 -3.31 -23.11
C ALA A 131 13.38 -3.27 -23.20
N ARG A 132 12.74 -4.43 -22.99
CA ARG A 132 11.28 -4.55 -23.04
C ARG A 132 10.73 -5.05 -21.71
N LEU A 133 9.73 -4.36 -21.20
CA LEU A 133 8.94 -4.79 -20.05
C LEU A 133 7.57 -5.24 -20.55
N LYS A 134 7.19 -6.49 -20.28
CA LYS A 134 5.83 -7.00 -20.50
C LYS A 134 5.16 -7.16 -19.14
N VAL A 135 3.95 -6.61 -19.02
CA VAL A 135 3.13 -6.67 -17.81
C VAL A 135 1.81 -7.30 -18.20
N GLU A 136 1.50 -8.42 -17.56
CA GLU A 136 0.18 -9.06 -17.60
C GLU A 136 -0.47 -8.88 -16.23
N MET A 137 -1.73 -8.44 -16.20
CA MET A 137 -2.49 -8.32 -14.95
C MET A 137 -3.83 -9.04 -15.08
N HIS A 138 -4.15 -9.81 -14.06
CA HIS A 138 -5.44 -10.45 -13.87
C HIS A 138 -6.07 -9.92 -12.57
N ASP A 139 -7.33 -9.50 -12.64
CA ASP A 139 -8.08 -9.01 -11.49
C ASP A 139 -8.91 -10.17 -10.96
N VAL A 140 -8.39 -10.80 -9.90
CA VAL A 140 -8.96 -12.03 -9.34
C VAL A 140 -10.36 -11.77 -8.79
N ALA A 141 -10.62 -10.59 -8.22
CA ALA A 141 -11.93 -10.25 -7.69
C ALA A 141 -12.93 -10.04 -8.83
N TRP A 142 -12.53 -9.33 -9.89
CA TRP A 142 -13.37 -9.14 -11.07
C TRP A 142 -13.74 -10.47 -11.74
N GLU A 143 -12.75 -11.32 -11.98
CA GLU A 143 -12.94 -12.61 -12.66
C GLU A 143 -13.78 -13.59 -11.85
N ILE A 144 -13.65 -13.60 -10.53
CA ILE A 144 -14.40 -14.52 -9.67
C ILE A 144 -15.84 -14.03 -9.45
N PHE A 145 -16.05 -12.73 -9.26
CA PHE A 145 -17.35 -12.21 -8.85
C PHE A 145 -18.14 -11.60 -10.01
N TYR A 146 -17.52 -10.74 -10.81
CA TYR A 146 -18.23 -9.95 -11.82
C TYR A 146 -18.36 -10.69 -13.14
N GLN A 147 -17.29 -11.33 -13.61
CA GLN A 147 -17.29 -12.06 -14.88
C GLN A 147 -18.36 -13.17 -15.00
N PRO A 148 -18.65 -14.00 -13.97
CA PRO A 148 -19.74 -14.98 -14.07
C PRO A 148 -21.12 -14.31 -14.07
N ILE A 149 -21.29 -13.19 -13.35
CA ILE A 149 -22.55 -12.44 -13.35
C ILE A 149 -22.81 -11.86 -14.74
N THR A 150 -21.80 -11.23 -15.35
CA THR A 150 -21.94 -10.70 -16.72
C THR A 150 -22.26 -11.83 -17.69
N GLY A 151 -21.57 -12.98 -17.59
CA GLY A 151 -21.88 -14.15 -18.42
C GLY A 151 -23.30 -14.70 -18.21
N ALA A 152 -23.82 -14.69 -16.98
CA ALA A 152 -25.18 -15.11 -16.69
C ALA A 152 -26.22 -14.13 -17.25
N ILE A 153 -25.96 -12.82 -17.15
CA ILE A 153 -26.81 -11.78 -17.74
C ILE A 153 -26.82 -11.90 -19.26
N ASP A 154 -25.66 -12.08 -19.88
CA ASP A 154 -25.56 -12.26 -21.34
C ASP A 154 -26.33 -13.49 -21.78
N PHE A 155 -26.16 -14.63 -21.09
CA PHE A 155 -26.92 -15.85 -21.37
C PHE A 155 -28.43 -15.66 -21.21
N ALA A 156 -28.87 -15.02 -20.12
CA ALA A 156 -30.28 -14.74 -19.89
C ALA A 156 -30.86 -13.80 -20.97
N THR A 157 -30.09 -12.77 -21.35
CA THR A 157 -30.49 -11.80 -22.37
C THR A 157 -30.61 -12.47 -23.73
N GLU A 158 -29.65 -13.30 -24.12
CA GLU A 158 -29.70 -14.09 -25.36
C GLU A 158 -30.96 -14.97 -25.41
N ARG A 159 -31.29 -15.61 -24.27
CA ARG A 159 -32.46 -16.49 -24.17
C ARG A 159 -33.79 -15.72 -24.21
N LEU A 160 -33.84 -14.55 -23.59
CA LEU A 160 -34.99 -13.64 -23.62
C LEU A 160 -35.18 -12.98 -24.99
N ASN A 161 -34.09 -12.74 -25.73
CA ASN A 161 -34.14 -12.17 -27.07
C ASN A 161 -34.97 -13.04 -28.03
N HIS A 162 -34.95 -14.37 -27.85
CA HIS A 162 -35.81 -15.29 -28.58
C HIS A 162 -37.32 -15.01 -28.39
N LEU A 163 -37.74 -14.37 -27.29
CA LEU A 163 -39.13 -13.98 -27.07
C LEU A 163 -39.55 -12.81 -27.99
N GLN A 164 -38.61 -11.99 -28.46
CA GLN A 164 -38.93 -10.88 -29.38
C GLN A 164 -39.41 -11.38 -30.75
N PHE A 165 -39.03 -12.59 -31.16
CA PHE A 165 -39.42 -13.19 -32.43
C PHE A 165 -40.66 -14.11 -32.34
N LEU A 166 -41.47 -13.98 -31.29
CA LEU A 166 -42.70 -14.75 -31.15
C LEU A 166 -43.77 -14.31 -32.17
N THR A 167 -44.53 -15.28 -32.69
CA THR A 167 -45.71 -14.99 -33.52
C THR A 167 -46.74 -14.14 -32.76
N ILE A 168 -47.46 -13.26 -33.47
CA ILE A 168 -48.47 -12.34 -32.91
C ILE A 168 -49.40 -13.00 -31.88
N ARG A 169 -49.89 -14.23 -32.17
CA ARG A 169 -50.78 -14.97 -31.27
C ARG A 169 -50.15 -15.24 -29.90
N ARG A 170 -48.90 -15.71 -29.86
CA ARG A 170 -48.18 -16.01 -28.59
C ARG A 170 -47.87 -14.73 -27.81
N TYR A 171 -47.54 -13.64 -28.52
CA TYR A 171 -47.31 -12.34 -27.90
C TYR A 171 -48.56 -11.84 -27.17
N LEU A 172 -49.73 -11.86 -27.85
CA LEU A 172 -50.99 -11.42 -27.25
C LEU A 172 -51.39 -12.27 -26.02
N THR A 173 -51.18 -13.58 -26.06
CA THR A 173 -51.44 -14.45 -24.90
C THR A 173 -50.54 -14.12 -23.71
N LEU A 174 -49.25 -13.85 -23.95
CA LEU A 174 -48.30 -13.45 -22.91
C LEU A 174 -48.70 -12.13 -22.25
N VAL A 175 -49.08 -11.11 -23.05
CA VAL A 175 -49.54 -9.82 -22.54
C VAL A 175 -50.83 -9.97 -21.73
N PHE A 176 -51.81 -10.75 -22.21
CA PHE A 176 -53.04 -11.02 -21.47
C PHE A 176 -52.75 -11.69 -20.11
N LEU A 177 -51.89 -12.70 -20.08
CA LEU A 177 -51.49 -13.37 -18.85
C LEU A 177 -50.79 -12.40 -17.88
N TYR A 178 -49.87 -11.57 -18.39
CA TYR A 178 -49.17 -10.56 -17.60
C TYR A 178 -50.16 -9.58 -16.95
N LEU A 179 -51.17 -9.11 -17.70
CA LEU A 179 -52.21 -8.23 -17.18
C LEU A 179 -53.05 -8.89 -16.09
N VAL A 180 -53.45 -10.16 -16.27
CA VAL A 180 -54.20 -10.91 -15.25
C VAL A 180 -53.37 -11.08 -13.97
N ILE A 181 -52.08 -11.42 -14.10
CA ILE A 181 -51.17 -11.54 -12.95
C ILE A 181 -51.01 -10.20 -12.25
N LEU A 182 -50.80 -9.11 -13.00
CA LEU A 182 -50.65 -7.78 -12.43
C LEU A 182 -51.91 -7.38 -11.65
N LEU A 183 -53.09 -7.64 -12.21
CA LEU A 183 -54.38 -7.35 -11.56
C LEU A 183 -54.55 -8.17 -10.27
N LEU A 184 -54.12 -9.44 -10.29
CA LEU A 184 -54.20 -10.33 -9.14
C LEU A 184 -53.22 -9.94 -8.03
N VAL A 185 -51.99 -9.52 -8.39
CA VAL A 185 -51.02 -8.95 -7.43
C VAL A 185 -51.59 -7.70 -6.78
N LEU A 186 -52.18 -6.80 -7.57
CA LEU A 186 -52.76 -5.55 -7.08
C LEU A 186 -54.00 -5.80 -6.19
N ALA A 187 -54.80 -6.81 -6.51
CA ALA A 187 -55.95 -7.21 -5.70
C ALA A 187 -55.56 -7.90 -4.37
N LEU A 188 -54.40 -8.55 -4.31
CA LEU A 188 -53.87 -9.20 -3.12
C LEU A 188 -52.94 -8.30 -2.30
N TRP A 189 -52.53 -7.15 -2.84
CA TRP A 189 -51.74 -6.17 -2.13
C TRP A 189 -52.67 -5.36 -1.20
N PRO A 190 -52.44 -5.36 0.12
CA PRO A 190 -53.26 -4.62 1.08
C PRO A 190 -53.13 -3.10 0.93
#